data_AF-A0A2W1JTM9-F1
#
_entry.id   AF-A0A2W1JTM9-F1
#
_cell.length_a   1.000
_cell.length_b   1.000
_cell.length_c   1.000
_cell.angle_alpha   90.00
_cell.angle_beta   90.00
_cell.angle_gamma   90.00
#
_symmetry.space_group_name_H-M   'P 1'
#
loop_
_entity.id
_entity.type
_entity.pdbx_description
1 polymer ?
#
loop_
_entity_poly.entity_id
_entity_poly.type
_entity_poly.pdbx_seq_one_letter_code
_entity_poly.pdbx_strand_id
1 'polypeptide(L)'
;MNHRHSRQLKVWFTALQGLGLVAIASLTFSIISTILFGLLGLAPSHPDWHLVPLSGGVLALAGIAVGIQTLKPSKTYLMGIVSGLASGAILGFYHAGQLSQEISWAVGGAILGGLLGGALAEWAYRPQPGLGQYFFGVAIAIVSTLCAYGTAFGFGAWTLMAVSTQHWGLAFLLTLPTGLYLWLTQRSLRWIYRQCRKGWEQS
;
A
#
# COMPACT_ATOMS: atom_id res chain seq x y z
N MET A 1 -17.45 -18.32 -37.07
CA MET A 1 -17.43 -17.53 -35.80
C MET A 1 -16.57 -18.31 -34.81
N ASN A 2 -15.56 -17.82 -34.08
CA ASN A 2 -15.33 -16.44 -33.67
C ASN A 2 -13.90 -16.19 -33.09
N HIS A 3 -12.82 -16.66 -33.75
CA HIS A 3 -11.44 -16.41 -33.26
C HIS A 3 -11.04 -14.93 -33.18
N ARG A 4 -11.66 -14.05 -33.98
CA ARG A 4 -11.46 -12.58 -33.89
C ARG A 4 -12.18 -11.95 -32.69
N HIS A 5 -13.37 -12.43 -32.36
CA HIS A 5 -14.13 -11.93 -31.21
C HIS A 5 -13.49 -12.32 -29.88
N SER A 6 -12.92 -13.52 -29.77
CA SER A 6 -12.22 -13.94 -28.54
C SER A 6 -10.94 -13.14 -28.27
N ARG A 7 -10.20 -12.75 -29.33
CA ARG A 7 -9.06 -11.82 -29.19
C ARG A 7 -9.49 -10.42 -28.77
N GLN A 8 -10.55 -9.88 -29.37
CA GLN A 8 -11.06 -8.56 -29.01
C GLN A 8 -11.52 -8.50 -27.54
N LEU A 9 -12.30 -9.49 -27.09
CA LEU A 9 -12.75 -9.59 -25.70
C LEU A 9 -11.59 -9.63 -24.70
N LYS A 10 -10.50 -10.34 -25.02
CA LYS A 10 -9.30 -10.37 -24.18
C LYS A 10 -8.61 -9.01 -24.07
N VAL A 11 -8.47 -8.28 -25.17
CA VAL A 11 -7.85 -6.94 -25.18
C VAL A 11 -8.67 -5.94 -24.36
N TRP A 12 -10.00 -6.00 -24.47
CA TRP A 12 -10.88 -5.16 -23.65
C TRP A 12 -10.78 -5.51 -22.16
N PHE A 13 -10.68 -6.80 -21.82
CA PHE A 13 -10.55 -7.23 -20.43
C PHE A 13 -9.23 -6.77 -19.80
N THR A 14 -8.09 -6.87 -20.52
CA THR A 14 -6.80 -6.39 -20.02
C THR A 14 -6.73 -4.88 -19.93
N ALA A 15 -7.37 -4.14 -20.86
CA ALA A 15 -7.49 -2.69 -20.78
C ALA A 15 -8.29 -2.25 -19.55
N LEU A 16 -9.42 -2.92 -19.25
CA LEU A 16 -10.23 -2.67 -18.06
C LEU A 16 -9.45 -2.96 -16.77
N GLN A 17 -8.67 -4.04 -16.73
CA GLN A 17 -7.79 -4.34 -15.61
C GLN A 17 -6.72 -3.25 -15.42
N GLY A 18 -6.07 -2.82 -16.50
CA GLY A 18 -5.08 -1.72 -16.42
C GLY A 18 -5.70 -0.44 -15.86
N LEU A 19 -6.87 -0.06 -16.37
CA LEU A 19 -7.61 1.12 -15.90
C LEU A 19 -8.03 0.97 -14.43
N GLY A 20 -8.46 -0.22 -14.03
CA GLY A 20 -8.77 -0.54 -12.62
C GLY A 20 -7.56 -0.40 -11.70
N LEU A 21 -6.37 -0.86 -12.10
CA LEU A 21 -5.15 -0.69 -11.31
C LEU A 21 -4.75 0.78 -11.17
N VAL A 22 -4.88 1.57 -12.24
CA VAL A 22 -4.63 3.01 -12.19
C VAL A 22 -5.61 3.70 -11.24
N ALA A 23 -6.90 3.37 -11.32
CA ALA A 23 -7.91 3.91 -10.41
C ALA A 23 -7.60 3.56 -8.94
N ILE A 24 -7.26 2.30 -8.65
CA ILE A 24 -6.85 1.87 -7.30
C ILE A 24 -5.62 2.66 -6.84
N ALA A 25 -4.61 2.82 -7.70
CA ALA A 25 -3.40 3.57 -7.36
C ALA A 25 -3.71 5.04 -7.04
N SER A 26 -4.51 5.70 -7.87
CA SER A 26 -4.88 7.12 -7.69
C SER A 26 -5.73 7.34 -6.43
N LEU A 27 -6.74 6.48 -6.19
CA LEU A 27 -7.57 6.56 -5.00
C LEU A 27 -6.73 6.32 -3.73
N THR A 28 -5.92 5.27 -3.74
CA THR A 28 -5.04 4.94 -2.62
C THR A 28 -4.03 6.06 -2.35
N PHE A 29 -3.43 6.63 -3.39
CA PHE A 29 -2.52 7.77 -3.26
C PHE A 29 -3.23 8.96 -2.61
N SER A 30 -4.44 9.30 -3.07
CA SER A 30 -5.23 10.36 -2.47
C SER A 30 -5.51 10.10 -0.99
N ILE A 31 -5.90 8.87 -0.62
CA ILE A 31 -6.17 8.48 0.77
C ILE A 31 -4.91 8.62 1.63
N ILE A 32 -3.79 8.05 1.18
CA ILE A 32 -2.52 8.11 1.91
C ILE A 32 -2.04 9.55 2.05
N SER A 33 -2.16 10.37 1.01
CA SER A 33 -1.82 11.80 1.08
C SER A 33 -2.69 12.54 2.11
N THR A 34 -4.01 12.33 2.09
CA THR A 34 -4.91 12.95 3.08
C THR A 34 -4.54 12.54 4.50
N ILE A 35 -4.27 11.25 4.75
CA ILE A 35 -3.83 10.76 6.05
C ILE A 35 -2.51 11.44 6.44
N LEU A 36 -1.50 11.41 5.58
CA LEU A 36 -0.17 11.95 5.90
C LEU A 36 -0.20 13.46 6.17
N PHE A 37 -0.89 14.24 5.34
CA PHE A 37 -1.00 15.69 5.57
C PHE A 37 -1.82 16.00 6.82
N GLY A 38 -2.87 15.23 7.09
CA GLY A 38 -3.62 15.33 8.35
C GLY A 38 -2.70 15.09 9.55
N LEU A 39 -1.91 14.01 9.54
CA LEU A 39 -0.99 13.65 10.62
C LEU A 39 0.16 14.65 10.78
N LEU A 40 0.71 15.16 9.68
CA LEU A 40 1.79 16.16 9.71
C LEU A 40 1.31 17.53 10.23
N GLY A 41 0.02 17.82 10.13
CA GLY A 41 -0.60 19.02 10.68
C GLY A 41 -0.91 18.94 12.17
N LEU A 42 -0.82 17.76 12.79
CA LEU A 42 -1.10 17.59 14.22
C LEU A 42 0.09 18.07 15.06
N ALA A 43 -0.22 18.74 16.17
CA ALA A 43 0.77 19.03 17.20
C ALA A 43 0.85 17.86 18.20
N PRO A 44 2.00 17.63 18.87
CA PRO A 44 2.12 16.61 19.92
C PRO A 44 1.14 16.74 21.08
N SER A 45 0.60 17.95 21.31
CA SER A 45 -0.41 18.24 22.32
C SER A 45 -1.84 17.95 21.87
N HIS A 46 -2.07 17.62 20.60
CA HIS A 46 -3.40 17.35 20.08
C HIS A 46 -3.93 16.00 20.60
N PRO A 47 -5.21 15.87 20.98
CA PRO A 47 -5.78 14.62 21.47
C PRO A 47 -5.58 13.43 20.51
N ASP A 48 -5.60 13.72 19.20
CA ASP A 48 -5.44 12.72 18.13
C ASP A 48 -3.98 12.38 17.79
N TRP A 49 -3.00 12.90 18.52
CA TRP A 49 -1.58 12.63 18.26
C TRP A 49 -1.24 11.13 18.30
N HIS A 50 -1.98 10.34 19.07
CA HIS A 50 -1.83 8.89 19.15
C HIS A 50 -2.08 8.17 17.81
N LEU A 51 -2.80 8.79 16.86
CA LEU A 51 -3.00 8.26 15.51
C LEU A 51 -1.73 8.32 14.66
N VAL A 52 -0.84 9.27 14.91
CA VAL A 52 0.41 9.45 14.17
C VAL A 52 1.30 8.20 14.21
N PRO A 53 1.70 7.66 15.39
CA PRO A 53 2.50 6.45 15.44
C PRO A 53 1.73 5.22 14.98
N LEU A 54 0.40 5.19 15.15
CA LEU A 54 -0.44 4.04 14.82
C LEU A 54 -0.58 3.90 13.30
N SER A 55 -1.02 4.96 12.61
CA SER A 55 -1.09 5.01 11.14
C SER A 55 0.30 4.88 10.53
N GLY A 56 1.30 5.58 11.07
CA GLY A 56 2.69 5.47 10.62
C GLY A 56 3.23 4.04 10.71
N GLY A 57 2.94 3.34 11.81
CA GLY A 57 3.31 1.93 12.00
C GLY A 57 2.64 0.98 11.01
N VAL A 58 1.35 1.17 10.72
CA VAL A 58 0.64 0.30 9.74
C VAL A 58 1.15 0.56 8.31
N LEU A 59 1.38 1.82 7.93
CA LEU A 59 1.99 2.15 6.62
C LEU A 59 3.39 1.52 6.51
N ALA A 60 4.18 1.64 7.57
CA ALA A 60 5.53 1.08 7.66
C ALA A 60 5.52 -0.45 7.49
N LEU A 61 4.59 -1.15 8.16
CA LEU A 61 4.44 -2.60 8.07
C LEU A 61 4.00 -3.05 6.67
N ALA A 62 3.02 -2.36 6.06
CA ALA A 62 2.60 -2.64 4.69
C ALA A 62 3.79 -2.53 3.71
N GLY A 63 4.57 -1.46 3.85
CA GLY A 63 5.74 -1.23 3.01
C GLY A 63 6.86 -2.25 3.21
N ILE A 64 7.16 -2.63 4.46
CA ILE A 64 8.16 -3.66 4.77
C ILE A 64 7.71 -5.02 4.21
N ALA A 65 6.44 -5.39 4.38
CA ALA A 65 5.92 -6.66 3.90
C ALA A 65 6.10 -6.81 2.39
N VAL A 66 5.73 -5.80 1.60
CA VAL A 66 5.98 -5.78 0.15
C VAL A 66 7.47 -5.79 -0.17
N GLY A 67 8.28 -5.03 0.58
CA GLY A 67 9.73 -5.04 0.41
C GLY A 67 10.33 -6.43 0.56
N ILE A 68 9.97 -7.14 1.64
CA ILE A 68 10.42 -8.52 1.90
C ILE A 68 9.90 -9.49 0.84
N GLN A 69 8.66 -9.33 0.39
CA GLN A 69 8.09 -10.11 -0.71
C GLN A 69 8.94 -10.01 -1.98
N THR A 70 9.46 -8.82 -2.31
CA THR A 70 10.34 -8.62 -3.48
C THR A 70 11.75 -9.18 -3.30
N LEU A 71 12.18 -9.42 -2.06
CA LEU A 71 13.51 -9.94 -1.71
C LEU A 71 13.53 -11.47 -1.60
N LYS A 72 12.47 -12.04 -1.01
CA LYS A 72 12.39 -13.47 -0.67
C LYS A 72 11.15 -14.10 -1.29
N PRO A 73 11.24 -14.62 -2.53
CA PRO A 73 10.10 -15.22 -3.21
C PRO A 73 9.51 -16.42 -2.46
N SER A 74 10.30 -17.12 -1.64
CA SER A 74 9.83 -18.21 -0.77
C SER A 74 8.86 -17.76 0.34
N LYS A 75 8.84 -16.46 0.67
CA LYS A 75 7.94 -15.87 1.68
C LYS A 75 6.81 -15.05 1.05
N THR A 76 6.61 -15.15 -0.27
CA THR A 76 5.65 -14.32 -1.01
C THR A 76 4.24 -14.45 -0.48
N TYR A 77 3.82 -15.66 -0.10
CA TYR A 77 2.48 -15.93 0.42
C TYR A 77 2.22 -15.20 1.75
N LEU A 78 3.06 -15.46 2.76
CA LEU A 78 2.91 -14.86 4.09
C LEU A 78 3.03 -13.32 4.04
N MET A 79 4.01 -12.82 3.30
CA MET A 79 4.23 -11.37 3.17
C MET A 79 3.13 -10.70 2.35
N GLY A 80 2.54 -11.40 1.38
CA GLY A 80 1.36 -10.96 0.65
C GLY A 80 0.14 -10.81 1.58
N ILE A 81 -0.07 -11.76 2.49
CA ILE A 81 -1.14 -11.68 3.50
C ILE A 81 -0.94 -10.51 4.46
N VAL A 82 0.27 -10.34 5.00
CA VAL A 82 0.60 -9.20 5.88
C VAL A 82 0.41 -7.87 5.15
N SER A 83 0.85 -7.80 3.89
CA SER A 83 0.66 -6.64 3.02
C SER A 83 -0.83 -6.34 2.80
N GLY A 84 -1.65 -7.37 2.55
CA GLY A 84 -3.10 -7.22 2.39
C GLY A 84 -3.81 -6.79 3.67
N LEU A 85 -3.47 -7.39 4.82
CA LEU A 85 -3.96 -7.00 6.14
C LEU A 85 -3.67 -5.53 6.42
N ALA A 86 -2.41 -5.12 6.29
CA ALA A 86 -2.00 -3.76 6.62
C ALA A 86 -2.60 -2.72 5.66
N SER A 87 -2.60 -3.00 4.36
CA SER A 87 -3.21 -2.14 3.34
C SER A 87 -4.72 -2.01 3.52
N GLY A 88 -5.40 -3.14 3.75
CA GLY A 88 -6.84 -3.18 4.00
C GLY A 88 -7.21 -2.42 5.28
N ALA A 89 -6.39 -2.53 6.32
CA ALA A 89 -6.61 -1.80 7.58
C ALA A 89 -6.52 -0.28 7.39
N ILE A 90 -5.56 0.22 6.60
CA ILE A 90 -5.44 1.67 6.33
C ILE A 90 -6.66 2.18 5.55
N LEU A 91 -7.06 1.46 4.49
CA LEU A 91 -8.20 1.86 3.68
C LEU A 91 -9.51 1.80 4.48
N GLY A 92 -9.69 0.75 5.27
CA GLY A 92 -10.86 0.59 6.15
C GLY A 92 -10.91 1.64 7.24
N PHE A 93 -9.77 1.98 7.85
CA PHE A 93 -9.66 3.06 8.82
C PHE A 93 -10.12 4.39 8.23
N TYR A 94 -9.63 4.73 7.05
CA TYR A 94 -9.97 5.98 6.38
C TYR A 94 -11.46 6.04 6.03
N HIS A 95 -11.98 5.03 5.34
CA HIS A 95 -13.37 5.06 4.87
C HIS A 95 -14.37 5.04 6.03
N ALA A 96 -14.16 4.23 7.06
CA ALA A 96 -15.05 4.22 8.21
C ALA A 96 -14.93 5.49 9.06
N GLY A 97 -13.72 6.07 9.16
CA GLY A 97 -13.49 7.36 9.83
C GLY A 97 -14.11 8.55 9.10
N GLN A 98 -14.39 8.45 7.79
CA GLN A 98 -15.13 9.47 7.05
C GLN A 98 -16.65 9.39 7.30
N LEU A 99 -17.16 8.22 7.71
CA LEU A 99 -18.59 8.01 7.96
C LEU A 99 -19.02 8.48 9.35
N SER A 100 -18.09 8.59 10.31
CA SER A 100 -18.38 9.02 11.69
C SER A 100 -17.18 9.71 12.31
N GLN A 101 -17.44 10.72 13.16
CA GLN A 101 -16.41 11.42 13.92
C GLN A 101 -15.87 10.62 15.11
N GLU A 102 -16.53 9.51 15.47
CA GLU A 102 -16.08 8.67 16.58
C GLU A 102 -14.95 7.72 16.15
N ILE A 103 -13.88 7.71 16.94
CA ILE A 103 -12.71 6.85 16.70
C ILE A 103 -13.04 5.36 16.65
N SER A 104 -14.08 4.93 17.37
CA SER A 104 -14.58 3.55 17.39
C SER A 104 -14.95 3.04 16.01
N TRP A 105 -15.53 3.90 15.15
CA TRP A 105 -15.87 3.55 13.78
C TRP A 105 -14.62 3.41 12.90
N ALA A 106 -13.65 4.30 13.06
CA ALA A 106 -12.39 4.21 12.33
C ALA A 106 -11.62 2.93 12.71
N VAL A 107 -11.56 2.59 14.00
CA VAL A 107 -10.93 1.34 14.48
C VAL A 107 -11.70 0.12 14.00
N GLY A 108 -13.03 0.12 14.09
CA GLY A 108 -13.87 -0.95 13.56
C GLY A 108 -13.68 -1.16 12.06
N GLY A 109 -13.59 -0.07 11.30
CA GLY A 109 -13.26 -0.08 9.88
C GLY A 109 -11.87 -0.63 9.59
N ALA A 110 -10.87 -0.28 10.40
CA ALA A 110 -9.51 -0.82 10.27
C ALA A 110 -9.48 -2.34 10.47
N ILE A 111 -10.20 -2.85 11.47
CA ILE A 111 -10.30 -4.29 11.74
C ILE A 111 -10.99 -5.00 10.57
N LEU A 112 -12.16 -4.50 10.15
CA LEU A 112 -12.91 -5.09 9.02
C LEU A 112 -12.14 -5.02 7.71
N GLY A 113 -11.58 -3.85 7.39
CA GLY A 113 -10.76 -3.65 6.20
C GLY A 113 -9.51 -4.52 6.21
N GLY A 114 -8.87 -4.69 7.36
CA GLY A 114 -7.74 -5.59 7.54
C GLY A 114 -8.13 -7.04 7.27
N LEU A 115 -9.20 -7.54 7.91
CA LEU A 115 -9.69 -8.90 7.71
C LEU A 115 -10.04 -9.17 6.24
N LEU A 116 -10.75 -8.24 5.59
CA LEU A 116 -11.09 -8.36 4.17
C LEU A 116 -9.83 -8.33 3.29
N GLY A 117 -8.89 -7.42 3.56
CA GLY A 117 -7.62 -7.33 2.84
C GLY A 117 -6.75 -8.58 3.02
N GLY A 118 -6.75 -9.17 4.21
CA GLY A 118 -6.08 -10.43 4.52
C GLY A 118 -6.70 -11.62 3.79
N ALA A 119 -8.03 -11.74 3.80
CA ALA A 119 -8.75 -12.80 3.08
C ALA A 119 -8.54 -12.69 1.55
N LEU A 120 -8.60 -11.47 1.01
CA LEU A 120 -8.31 -11.21 -0.40
C LEU A 120 -6.86 -11.54 -0.76
N ALA A 121 -5.91 -11.23 0.12
CA ALA A 121 -4.51 -11.56 -0.09
C ALA A 121 -4.27 -13.07 -0.02
N GLU A 122 -4.88 -13.78 0.93
CA GLU A 122 -4.82 -15.23 1.00
C GLU A 122 -5.29 -15.85 -0.32
N TRP A 123 -6.42 -15.38 -0.84
CA TRP A 123 -6.97 -15.83 -2.10
C TRP A 123 -6.08 -15.45 -3.30
N ALA A 124 -5.55 -14.23 -3.34
CA ALA A 124 -4.73 -13.72 -4.45
C ALA A 124 -3.35 -14.40 -4.56
N TYR A 125 -2.76 -14.82 -3.44
CA TYR A 125 -1.42 -15.42 -3.40
C TYR A 125 -1.41 -16.95 -3.35
N ARG A 126 -2.55 -17.62 -3.67
CA ARG A 126 -2.60 -19.09 -3.71
C ARG A 126 -1.67 -19.68 -4.80
N PRO A 127 -1.18 -20.93 -4.62
CA PRO A 127 -0.19 -21.55 -5.50
C PRO A 127 -0.64 -21.80 -6.96
N GLN A 128 -1.95 -21.74 -7.25
CA GLN A 128 -2.50 -21.87 -8.60
C GLN A 128 -3.23 -20.58 -8.99
N PRO A 129 -2.49 -19.52 -9.37
CA PRO A 129 -3.08 -18.22 -9.64
C PRO A 129 -3.92 -18.23 -10.91
N GLY A 130 -5.23 -18.02 -10.77
CA GLY A 130 -6.10 -17.62 -11.89
C GLY A 130 -5.86 -16.16 -12.31
N LEU A 131 -6.38 -15.78 -13.48
CA LEU A 131 -6.22 -14.44 -14.05
C LEU A 131 -6.75 -13.31 -13.13
N GLY A 132 -7.79 -13.59 -12.35
CA GLY A 132 -8.32 -12.67 -11.33
C GLY A 132 -7.40 -12.54 -10.11
N GLN A 133 -6.85 -13.64 -9.60
CA GLN A 133 -5.94 -13.63 -8.45
C GLN A 133 -4.67 -12.82 -8.73
N TYR A 134 -4.22 -12.85 -9.99
CA TYR A 134 -3.12 -12.03 -10.46
C TYR A 134 -3.38 -10.52 -10.30
N PHE A 135 -4.54 -10.06 -10.76
CA PHE A 135 -4.95 -8.66 -10.65
C PHE A 135 -4.96 -8.19 -9.19
N PHE A 136 -5.57 -8.96 -8.29
CA PHE A 136 -5.62 -8.60 -6.87
C PHE A 136 -4.26 -8.63 -6.20
N GLY A 137 -3.38 -9.59 -6.55
CA GLY A 137 -2.01 -9.63 -6.05
C GLY A 137 -1.23 -8.38 -6.45
N VAL A 138 -1.35 -7.95 -7.71
CA VAL A 138 -0.75 -6.71 -8.21
C VAL A 138 -1.35 -5.48 -7.53
N ALA A 139 -2.68 -5.43 -7.35
CA ALA A 139 -3.35 -4.32 -6.67
C ALA A 139 -2.85 -4.16 -5.22
N ILE A 140 -2.80 -5.26 -4.46
CA ILE A 140 -2.27 -5.25 -3.08
C ILE A 140 -0.81 -4.78 -3.07
N ALA A 141 0.01 -5.23 -4.02
CA ALA A 141 1.39 -4.80 -4.12
C ALA A 141 1.52 -3.30 -4.41
N ILE A 142 0.66 -2.75 -5.29
CA ILE A 142 0.60 -1.31 -5.58
C ILE A 142 0.25 -0.53 -4.30
N VAL A 143 -0.81 -0.93 -3.59
CA VAL A 143 -1.26 -0.25 -2.37
C VAL A 143 -0.16 -0.23 -1.31
N SER A 144 0.48 -1.37 -1.06
CA SER A 144 1.59 -1.45 -0.11
C SER A 144 2.85 -0.68 -0.57
N THR A 145 3.07 -0.57 -1.88
CA THR A 145 4.16 0.27 -2.43
C THR A 145 3.88 1.75 -2.19
N LEU A 146 2.62 2.17 -2.34
CA LEU A 146 2.19 3.52 -1.98
C LEU A 146 2.29 3.76 -0.48
N CYS A 147 2.00 2.76 0.36
CA CYS A 147 2.23 2.83 1.81
C CYS A 147 3.71 3.01 2.12
N ALA A 148 4.60 2.23 1.50
CA ALA A 148 6.05 2.38 1.64
C ALA A 148 6.53 3.79 1.25
N TYR A 149 6.03 4.30 0.12
CA TYR A 149 6.32 5.65 -0.34
C TYR A 149 5.80 6.70 0.65
N GLY A 150 4.58 6.54 1.14
CA GLY A 150 3.97 7.40 2.14
C GLY A 150 4.77 7.45 3.44
N THR A 151 5.25 6.29 3.93
CA THR A 151 6.17 6.23 5.08
C THR A 151 7.48 6.96 4.80
N ALA A 152 8.07 6.77 3.62
CA ALA A 152 9.30 7.45 3.24
C ALA A 152 9.09 8.98 3.20
N PHE A 153 7.97 9.43 2.64
CA PHE A 153 7.61 10.85 2.62
C PHE A 153 7.41 11.41 4.03
N GLY A 154 6.70 10.69 4.90
CA GLY A 154 6.49 11.09 6.29
C GLY A 154 7.79 11.23 7.07
N PHE A 155 8.68 10.22 7.00
CA PHE A 155 10.01 10.32 7.61
C PHE A 155 10.87 11.41 6.99
N GLY A 156 10.78 11.63 5.67
CA GLY A 156 11.46 12.74 5.00
C GLY A 156 10.98 14.10 5.51
N ALA A 157 9.68 14.29 5.67
CA ALA A 157 9.10 15.52 6.22
C ALA A 157 9.57 15.77 7.66
N TRP A 158 9.56 14.75 8.52
CA TRP A 158 10.11 14.86 9.88
C TRP A 158 11.61 15.08 9.91
N THR A 159 12.36 14.50 8.96
CA THR A 159 13.80 14.76 8.81
C THR A 159 14.02 16.24 8.54
N LEU A 160 13.27 16.84 7.61
CA LEU A 160 13.37 18.27 7.30
C LEU A 160 13.01 19.16 8.51
N MET A 161 11.99 18.78 9.28
CA MET A 161 11.65 19.47 10.54
C MET A 161 12.75 19.32 11.60
N ALA A 162 13.38 18.15 11.71
CA ALA A 162 14.49 17.94 12.64
C ALA A 162 15.73 18.77 12.25
N VAL A 163 16.00 18.90 10.95
CA VAL A 163 17.06 19.78 10.43
C VAL A 163 16.75 21.25 10.73
N SER A 164 15.52 21.71 10.51
CA SER A 164 15.15 23.12 10.76
C SER A 164 15.22 23.50 12.25
N THR A 165 14.98 22.53 13.14
CA THR A 165 15.09 22.68 14.59
C THR A 165 16.49 22.35 15.15
N GLN A 166 17.49 22.16 14.28
CA GLN A 166 18.88 21.84 14.63
C GLN A 166 19.06 20.53 15.43
N HIS A 167 18.09 19.63 15.40
CA HIS A 167 18.17 18.29 15.99
C HIS A 167 18.83 17.29 15.03
N TRP A 168 20.13 17.47 14.77
CA TRP A 168 20.91 16.67 13.82
C TRP A 168 20.88 15.17 14.08
N GLY A 169 20.90 14.74 15.34
CA GLY A 169 20.82 13.32 15.69
C GLY A 169 19.53 12.65 15.20
N LEU A 170 18.39 13.32 15.37
CA LEU A 170 17.10 12.86 14.85
C LEU A 170 17.06 12.91 13.33
N ALA A 171 17.62 13.95 12.71
CA ALA A 171 17.68 14.06 11.26
C ALA A 171 18.47 12.89 10.63
N PHE A 172 19.64 12.55 11.17
CA PHE A 172 20.42 11.41 10.68
C PHE A 172 19.68 10.08 10.90
N LEU A 173 19.07 9.91 12.07
CA LEU A 173 18.33 8.70 12.40
C LEU A 173 17.12 8.48 11.48
N LEU A 174 16.43 9.55 11.05
CA LEU A 174 15.28 9.48 10.14
C LEU A 174 15.68 9.39 8.66
N THR A 175 16.88 9.83 8.30
CA THR A 175 17.39 9.74 6.91
C THR A 175 17.58 8.28 6.48
N LEU A 176 18.12 7.44 7.37
CA LEU A 176 18.34 6.01 7.09
C LEU A 176 17.05 5.25 6.72
N PRO A 177 15.97 5.27 7.53
CA PRO A 177 14.72 4.61 7.17
C PRO A 177 14.10 5.26 5.93
N THR A 178 14.18 6.58 5.74
CA THR A 178 13.71 7.24 4.51
C THR A 178 14.36 6.64 3.26
N GLY A 179 15.70 6.53 3.25
CA GLY A 179 16.44 5.92 2.15
C GLY A 179 16.08 4.45 1.94
N LEU A 180 15.93 3.68 3.03
CA LEU A 180 15.53 2.27 2.97
C LEU A 180 14.14 2.10 2.35
N TYR A 181 13.16 2.90 2.78
CA TYR A 181 11.80 2.86 2.24
C TYR A 181 11.76 3.27 0.77
N LEU A 182 12.48 4.32 0.36
CA LEU A 182 12.60 4.69 -1.05
C LEU A 182 13.19 3.57 -1.90
N TRP A 183 14.23 2.90 -1.40
CA TRP A 183 14.83 1.74 -2.07
C TRP A 183 13.84 0.58 -2.20
N LEU A 184 13.08 0.27 -1.14
CA LEU A 184 12.04 -0.75 -1.16
C LEU A 184 10.92 -0.40 -2.15
N THR A 185 10.46 0.86 -2.17
CA THR A 185 9.47 1.37 -3.14
C THR A 185 9.97 1.19 -4.57
N GLN A 186 11.20 1.61 -4.88
CA GLN A 186 11.78 1.47 -6.22
C GLN A 186 11.91 0.00 -6.63
N ARG A 187 12.23 -0.89 -5.69
CA ARG A 187 12.34 -2.33 -5.94
C ARG A 187 10.97 -2.96 -6.18
N SER A 188 9.98 -2.57 -5.39
CA SER A 188 8.60 -3.02 -5.55
C SER A 188 8.00 -2.59 -6.88
N LEU A 189 8.18 -1.33 -7.29
CA LEU A 189 7.72 -0.85 -8.59
C LEU A 189 8.33 -1.65 -9.74
N ARG A 190 9.63 -1.97 -9.67
CA ARG A 190 10.30 -2.82 -10.67
C ARG A 190 9.72 -4.23 -10.69
N TRP A 191 9.36 -4.78 -9.54
CA TRP A 191 8.73 -6.10 -9.45
C TRP A 191 7.30 -6.06 -10.04
N ILE A 192 6.49 -5.07 -9.67
CA ILE A 192 5.14 -4.86 -10.21
C ILE A 192 5.18 -4.70 -11.73
N TYR A 193 6.11 -3.91 -12.26
CA TYR A 193 6.29 -3.73 -13.70
C TYR A 193 6.59 -5.06 -14.41
N ARG A 194 7.52 -5.85 -13.87
CA ARG A 194 7.86 -7.18 -14.42
C ARG A 194 6.67 -8.14 -14.35
N GLN A 195 5.88 -8.05 -13.29
CA GLN A 195 4.64 -8.78 -13.17
C GLN A 195 3.69 -8.35 -14.30
N CYS A 196 3.24 -7.09 -14.35
CA CYS A 196 2.32 -6.61 -15.39
C CYS A 196 2.75 -6.99 -16.81
N ARG A 197 4.06 -6.88 -17.11
CA ARG A 197 4.61 -7.32 -18.40
C ARG A 197 4.40 -8.81 -18.69
N LYS A 198 4.70 -9.70 -17.73
CA LYS A 198 4.46 -11.14 -17.88
C LYS A 198 2.97 -11.45 -18.05
N GLY A 199 2.11 -10.75 -17.33
CA GLY A 199 0.66 -10.88 -17.47
C GLY A 199 0.17 -10.55 -18.88
N TRP A 200 0.72 -9.51 -19.51
CA TRP A 200 0.43 -9.16 -20.91
C TRP A 200 0.99 -10.15 -21.93
N GLU A 201 2.15 -10.74 -21.68
CA GLU A 201 2.74 -11.74 -22.57
C GLU A 201 1.97 -13.09 -22.55
N GLN A 202 1.23 -13.38 -21.47
CA GLN A 202 0.46 -14.62 -21.30
C GLN A 202 -1.03 -14.51 -21.72
N SER A 203 -1.58 -13.30 -21.90
CA SER A 203 -2.99 -13.05 -22.22
C SER A 203 -3.30 -13.07 -23.72
#